data_AF-A0A136N0F3-F1
#
_entry.id   AF-A0A136N0F3-F1
#
_cell.length_a   1.000
_cell.length_b   1.000
_cell.length_c   1.000
_cell.angle_alpha   90.00
_cell.angle_beta   90.00
_cell.angle_gamma   90.00
#
_symmetry.space_group_name_H-M   'P 1'
#
loop_
_entity.id
_entity.type
_entity.pdbx_description
1 polymer ?
#
loop_
_entity_poly.entity_id
_entity_poly.type
_entity_poly.pdbx_seq_one_letter_code
_entity_poly.pdbx_strand_id
1 'polypeptide(L)'
;MCCPLFFIEQLTKIEPKASTYFNHTDKLKDYDAVIATGSNNAAVHFEYYFRNVPHIIRRNRNGIAIITGTETEQDLQNMAHDIFSYFGLGCRNISKVYVPRGYNIERLFKGFETYRDIILHNKYKNNFDYNVALFLLNKEAFLQNEFVVLRESKDMVSRIGSIHYEYYDDLNALSTDLNNYIDAIQCIVCNQAVDGLIVIPPGTSQSPSIDTYADNVDTIQFLLSL
;
A
#
# COMPACT_ATOMS: atom_id res chain seq x y z
N MET A 1 1.01 12.48 22.12
CA MET A 1 1.41 13.48 21.11
C MET A 1 0.80 13.05 19.78
N CYS A 2 0.10 13.93 19.06
CA CYS A 2 -0.43 13.60 17.74
C CYS A 2 0.75 13.35 16.78
N CYS A 3 0.66 12.32 15.94
CA CYS A 3 1.74 11.88 15.03
C CYS A 3 2.42 13.04 14.26
N PRO A 4 1.68 14.03 13.71
CA PRO A 4 2.29 15.15 12.97
C PRO A 4 3.17 16.07 13.83
N LEU A 5 2.78 16.32 15.08
CA LEU A 5 3.54 17.21 15.98
C LEU A 5 4.90 16.61 16.35
N PHE A 6 4.94 15.28 16.55
CA PHE A 6 6.19 14.58 16.79
C PHE A 6 7.13 14.72 15.60
N PHE A 7 6.64 14.56 14.36
CA PHE A 7 7.47 14.73 13.16
C PHE A 7 8.02 16.15 13.02
N ILE A 8 7.19 17.17 13.24
CA ILE A 8 7.64 18.57 13.19
C ILE A 8 8.72 18.83 14.24
N GLU A 9 8.58 18.26 15.45
CA GLU A 9 9.60 18.37 16.50
C GLU A 9 10.92 17.71 16.07
N GLN A 10 10.88 16.49 15.52
CA GLN A 10 12.08 15.82 15.05
C GLN A 10 12.75 16.56 13.87
N LEU A 11 11.96 17.06 12.92
CA LEU A 11 12.47 17.87 11.80
C LEU A 11 13.13 19.14 12.30
N THR A 12 12.52 19.83 13.27
CA THR A 12 13.09 21.05 13.86
C THR A 12 14.38 20.78 14.64
N LYS A 13 14.52 19.59 15.25
CA LYS A 13 15.78 19.18 15.90
C LYS A 13 16.92 18.97 14.89
N ILE A 14 16.60 18.48 13.69
CA ILE A 14 17.57 18.22 12.62
C ILE A 14 17.91 19.54 11.89
N GLU A 15 16.90 20.32 11.53
CA GLU A 15 17.03 21.61 10.84
C GLU A 15 16.13 22.66 11.53
N PRO A 16 16.70 23.52 12.39
CA PRO A 16 15.92 24.51 13.15
C PRO A 16 15.06 25.44 12.31
N LYS A 17 15.49 25.78 11.08
CA LYS A 17 14.71 26.66 10.19
C LYS A 17 13.40 26.02 9.74
N ALA A 18 13.30 24.68 9.76
CA ALA A 18 12.10 23.96 9.36
C ALA A 18 10.87 24.37 10.19
N SER A 19 11.06 24.80 11.44
CA SER A 19 9.97 25.31 12.30
C SER A 19 9.17 26.44 11.65
N THR A 20 9.80 27.26 10.80
CA THR A 20 9.15 28.38 10.13
C THR A 20 8.23 27.95 8.98
N TYR A 21 8.35 26.71 8.50
CA TYR A 21 7.53 26.16 7.43
C TYR A 21 6.20 25.57 7.92
N PHE A 22 6.02 25.45 9.24
CA PHE A 22 4.83 24.83 9.83
C PHE A 22 4.04 25.84 10.67
N ASN A 23 2.73 25.88 10.45
CA ASN A 23 1.79 26.61 11.29
C ASN A 23 0.71 25.65 11.80
N HIS A 24 0.43 25.69 13.11
CA HIS A 24 -0.62 24.89 13.72
C HIS A 24 -1.88 25.73 13.85
N THR A 25 -2.96 25.29 13.22
CA THR A 25 -4.26 25.95 13.29
C THR A 25 -5.39 24.94 13.46
N ASP A 26 -6.41 25.30 14.23
CA ASP A 26 -7.63 24.49 14.38
C ASP A 26 -8.53 24.59 13.15
N LYS A 27 -8.41 25.66 12.35
CA LYS A 27 -9.16 25.87 11.12
C LYS A 27 -8.26 26.45 10.03
N LEU A 28 -8.22 25.77 8.89
CA LEU A 28 -7.57 26.27 7.68
C LEU A 28 -8.36 27.48 7.14
N LYS A 29 -7.70 28.63 7.07
CA LYS A 29 -8.19 29.88 6.47
C LYS A 29 -7.05 30.52 5.70
N ASP A 30 -7.40 31.41 4.77
CA ASP A 30 -6.44 32.27 4.07
C ASP A 30 -5.28 31.50 3.40
N TYR A 31 -5.63 30.50 2.58
CA TYR A 31 -4.69 29.67 1.82
C TYR A 31 -4.90 29.82 0.31
N ASP A 32 -3.81 29.81 -0.45
CA ASP A 32 -3.83 29.97 -1.92
C ASP A 32 -4.08 28.64 -2.65
N ALA A 33 -3.62 27.52 -2.08
CA ALA A 33 -3.75 26.19 -2.64
C ALA A 33 -3.74 25.11 -1.54
N VAL A 34 -4.16 23.88 -1.87
CA VAL A 34 -4.25 22.78 -0.91
C VAL A 34 -3.68 21.47 -1.44
N ILE A 35 -2.86 20.80 -0.63
CA ILE A 35 -2.53 19.38 -0.81
C ILE A 35 -3.12 18.63 0.39
N ALA A 36 -4.10 17.76 0.14
CA ALA A 36 -4.78 17.01 1.19
C ALA A 36 -4.75 15.51 0.90
N THR A 37 -4.45 14.72 1.93
CA THR A 37 -4.43 13.26 1.86
C THR A 37 -5.45 12.69 2.82
N GLY A 38 -6.24 11.71 2.37
CA GLY A 38 -7.21 11.05 3.24
C GLY A 38 -7.76 9.77 2.62
N SER A 39 -8.71 9.17 3.34
CA SER A 39 -9.44 8.02 2.83
C SER A 39 -10.22 8.38 1.56
N ASN A 40 -10.63 7.37 0.79
CA ASN A 40 -11.44 7.59 -0.40
C ASN A 40 -12.73 8.37 -0.11
N ASN A 41 -13.33 8.16 1.07
CA ASN A 41 -14.51 8.91 1.51
C ASN A 41 -14.15 10.35 1.86
N ALA A 42 -13.06 10.57 2.59
CA ALA A 42 -12.60 11.91 2.94
C ALA A 42 -12.24 12.74 1.69
N ALA A 43 -11.63 12.10 0.68
CA ALA A 43 -11.25 12.74 -0.58
C ALA A 43 -12.45 13.37 -1.30
N VAL A 44 -13.61 12.71 -1.33
CA VAL A 44 -14.84 13.26 -1.92
C VAL A 44 -15.27 14.54 -1.19
N HIS A 45 -15.17 14.56 0.14
CA HIS A 45 -15.45 15.76 0.92
C HIS A 45 -14.41 16.86 0.68
N PHE A 46 -13.13 16.51 0.57
CA PHE A 46 -12.06 17.47 0.27
C PHE A 46 -12.20 18.09 -1.11
N GLU A 47 -12.53 17.31 -2.14
CA GLU A 47 -12.80 17.84 -3.49
C GLU A 47 -13.93 18.86 -3.45
N TYR A 48 -15.05 18.55 -2.80
CA TYR A 48 -16.16 19.49 -2.67
C TYR A 48 -15.77 20.76 -1.89
N TYR A 49 -15.02 20.59 -0.79
CA TYR A 49 -14.66 21.67 0.12
C TYR A 49 -13.60 22.62 -0.46
N PHE A 50 -12.61 22.09 -1.19
CA PHE A 50 -11.50 22.84 -1.77
C PHE A 50 -11.68 23.18 -3.26
N ARG A 51 -12.85 22.92 -3.85
CA ARG A 51 -13.13 23.11 -5.29
C ARG A 51 -12.82 24.50 -5.87
N ASN A 52 -12.78 25.53 -5.03
CA ASN A 52 -12.60 26.92 -5.44
C ASN A 52 -11.14 27.38 -5.41
N VAL A 53 -10.19 26.52 -5.02
CA VAL A 53 -8.76 26.80 -5.03
C VAL A 53 -8.01 25.70 -5.78
N PRO A 54 -6.82 25.97 -6.35
CA PRO A 54 -5.94 24.92 -6.85
C PRO A 54 -5.67 23.87 -5.77
N HIS A 55 -5.81 22.58 -6.12
CA HIS A 55 -5.62 21.52 -5.15
C HIS A 55 -5.09 20.20 -5.72
N ILE A 56 -4.39 19.45 -4.88
CA ILE A 56 -4.07 18.03 -5.04
C ILE A 56 -4.79 17.27 -3.93
N ILE A 57 -5.73 16.39 -4.29
CA ILE A 57 -6.42 15.51 -3.33
C ILE A 57 -5.94 14.08 -3.53
N ARG A 58 -5.26 13.53 -2.53
CA ARG A 58 -4.72 12.17 -2.52
C ARG A 58 -5.68 11.20 -1.86
N ARG A 59 -6.10 10.21 -2.66
CA ARG A 59 -6.93 9.06 -2.27
C ARG A 59 -6.06 7.91 -1.78
N ASN A 60 -6.69 6.90 -1.16
CA ASN A 60 -5.99 5.69 -0.77
C ASN A 60 -5.61 4.90 -2.02
N ARG A 61 -4.34 4.47 -2.05
CA ARG A 61 -3.79 3.56 -3.05
C ARG A 61 -3.15 2.35 -2.37
N ASN A 62 -2.97 1.27 -3.11
CA ASN A 62 -2.53 -0.01 -2.57
C ASN A 62 -1.32 -0.57 -3.33
N GLY A 63 -0.40 -1.20 -2.61
CA GLY A 63 0.61 -2.05 -3.21
C GLY A 63 0.00 -3.38 -3.62
N ILE A 64 0.34 -3.86 -4.81
CA ILE A 64 -0.02 -5.19 -5.29
C ILE A 64 1.22 -5.90 -5.84
N ALA A 65 1.15 -7.23 -5.92
CA ALA A 65 2.19 -8.03 -6.56
C ALA A 65 1.62 -8.89 -7.69
N ILE A 66 2.45 -9.15 -8.69
CA ILE A 66 2.19 -10.11 -9.76
C ILE A 66 3.25 -11.20 -9.66
N ILE A 67 2.78 -12.41 -9.40
CA ILE A 67 3.57 -13.64 -9.45
C ILE A 67 3.32 -14.27 -10.81
N THR A 68 4.37 -14.74 -11.45
CA THR A 68 4.39 -15.28 -12.80
C THR A 68 4.68 -16.78 -12.83
N GLY A 69 5.07 -17.36 -11.69
CA GLY A 69 5.49 -18.75 -11.55
C GLY A 69 7.00 -18.95 -11.65
N THR A 70 7.74 -17.91 -12.05
CA THR A 70 9.20 -17.92 -12.25
C THR A 70 9.99 -17.43 -11.03
N GLU A 71 9.28 -17.03 -9.96
CA GLU A 71 9.86 -16.44 -8.76
C GLU A 71 10.79 -17.43 -8.06
N THR A 72 11.98 -16.95 -7.72
CA THR A 72 12.93 -17.64 -6.87
C THR A 72 12.48 -17.58 -5.40
N GLU A 73 13.10 -18.40 -4.56
CA GLU A 73 12.85 -18.32 -3.11
C GLU A 73 13.23 -16.95 -2.53
N GLN A 74 14.30 -16.33 -3.05
CA GLN A 74 14.71 -15.00 -2.64
C GLN A 74 13.69 -13.93 -3.05
N ASP A 75 13.07 -14.05 -4.23
CA ASP A 75 12.02 -13.13 -4.67
C ASP A 75 10.82 -13.16 -3.72
N LEU A 76 10.41 -14.36 -3.29
CA LEU A 76 9.30 -14.53 -2.35
C LEU A 76 9.65 -14.00 -0.94
N GLN A 77 10.89 -14.16 -0.50
CA GLN A 77 11.37 -13.57 0.76
C GLN A 77 11.42 -12.04 0.70
N ASN A 78 11.87 -11.48 -0.42
CA ASN A 78 11.86 -10.04 -0.65
C ASN A 78 10.43 -9.49 -0.73
N MET A 79 9.51 -10.24 -1.33
CA MET A 79 8.08 -9.90 -1.33
C MET A 79 7.50 -9.91 0.09
N ALA A 80 7.96 -10.79 0.97
CA ALA A 80 7.58 -10.77 2.39
C ALA A 80 7.94 -9.42 3.04
N HIS A 81 9.10 -8.83 2.71
CA HIS A 81 9.47 -7.50 3.19
C HIS A 81 8.47 -6.43 2.73
N ASP A 82 8.07 -6.48 1.46
CA ASP A 82 7.08 -5.55 0.91
C ASP A 82 5.69 -5.73 1.54
N ILE A 83 5.33 -6.94 1.97
CA ILE A 83 4.06 -7.22 2.65
C ILE A 83 4.08 -6.77 4.11
N PHE A 84 5.09 -7.19 4.88
CA PHE A 84 5.03 -7.16 6.35
C PHE A 84 5.76 -5.99 6.99
N SER A 85 6.61 -5.27 6.25
CA SER A 85 7.22 -4.03 6.75
C SER A 85 6.17 -3.07 7.29
N TYR A 86 6.46 -2.43 8.42
CA TYR A 86 5.51 -1.56 9.13
C TYR A 86 4.17 -2.25 9.45
N PHE A 87 4.18 -3.57 9.66
CA PHE A 87 3.00 -4.39 9.95
C PHE A 87 1.93 -4.41 8.84
N GLY A 88 2.27 -4.05 7.61
CA GLY A 88 1.31 -3.97 6.51
C GLY A 88 0.39 -2.74 6.55
N LEU A 89 0.78 -1.68 7.27
CA LEU A 89 -0.02 -0.47 7.47
C LEU A 89 0.12 0.60 6.37
N GLY A 90 1.12 0.48 5.50
CA GLY A 90 1.44 1.48 4.48
C GLY A 90 0.71 1.27 3.15
N CYS A 91 0.48 2.36 2.41
CA CYS A 91 -0.08 2.31 1.06
C CYS A 91 0.83 1.59 0.04
N ARG A 92 2.11 1.44 0.37
CA ARG A 92 3.12 0.71 -0.40
C ARG A 92 3.26 -0.75 0.02
N ASN A 93 2.61 -1.16 1.11
CA ASN A 93 2.58 -2.57 1.45
C ASN A 93 1.75 -3.35 0.43
N ILE A 94 2.23 -4.54 0.06
CA ILE A 94 1.47 -5.44 -0.79
C ILE A 94 0.29 -5.97 0.01
N SER A 95 -0.92 -5.66 -0.46
CA SER A 95 -2.18 -6.11 0.15
C SER A 95 -2.89 -7.17 -0.70
N LYS A 96 -2.52 -7.28 -1.98
CA LYS A 96 -3.05 -8.28 -2.92
C LYS A 96 -1.95 -8.85 -3.83
N VAL A 97 -2.04 -10.15 -4.11
CA VAL A 97 -1.12 -10.88 -4.99
C VAL A 97 -1.91 -11.54 -6.13
N TYR A 98 -1.54 -11.25 -7.38
CA TYR A 98 -2.05 -11.95 -8.55
C TYR A 98 -1.15 -13.14 -8.86
N VAL A 99 -1.73 -14.32 -9.08
CA VAL A 99 -1.00 -15.57 -9.35
C VAL A 99 -1.54 -16.26 -10.61
N PRO A 100 -0.73 -16.99 -11.40
CA PRO A 100 -1.25 -17.64 -12.59
C PRO A 100 -2.16 -18.82 -12.20
N ARG A 101 -3.15 -19.12 -13.04
CA ARG A 101 -4.04 -20.26 -12.83
C ARG A 101 -3.23 -21.55 -12.62
N GLY A 102 -3.56 -22.29 -11.56
CA GLY A 102 -2.84 -23.52 -11.19
C GLY A 102 -1.57 -23.31 -10.36
N TYR A 103 -1.22 -22.07 -10.02
CA TYR A 103 -0.15 -21.79 -9.08
C TYR A 103 -0.45 -22.37 -7.69
N ASN A 104 0.53 -23.07 -7.11
CA ASN A 104 0.45 -23.52 -5.72
C ASN A 104 0.66 -22.33 -4.77
N ILE A 105 -0.43 -21.73 -4.34
CA ILE A 105 -0.45 -20.54 -3.45
C ILE A 105 0.27 -20.78 -2.12
N GLU A 106 0.33 -22.02 -1.63
CA GLU A 106 1.04 -22.36 -0.38
C GLU A 106 2.55 -22.09 -0.46
N ARG A 107 3.13 -22.00 -1.68
CA ARG A 107 4.52 -21.60 -1.87
C ARG A 107 4.82 -20.23 -1.26
N LEU A 108 3.82 -19.35 -1.18
CA LEU A 108 3.96 -18.03 -0.55
C LEU A 108 4.35 -18.14 0.93
N PHE A 109 3.75 -19.08 1.67
CA PHE A 109 4.04 -19.25 3.10
C PHE A 109 5.52 -19.51 3.37
N LYS A 110 6.17 -20.31 2.50
CA LYS A 110 7.61 -20.56 2.61
C LYS A 110 8.43 -19.28 2.45
N GLY A 111 8.08 -18.43 1.48
CA GLY A 111 8.74 -17.14 1.30
C GLY A 111 8.53 -16.19 2.48
N PHE A 112 7.38 -16.29 3.13
CA PHE A 112 7.00 -15.40 4.22
C PHE A 112 7.61 -15.76 5.57
N GLU A 113 8.15 -16.97 5.73
CA GLU A 113 8.62 -17.51 7.01
C GLU A 113 9.64 -16.61 7.72
N THR A 114 10.43 -15.84 6.97
CA THR A 114 11.39 -14.86 7.52
C THR A 114 10.73 -13.77 8.36
N TYR A 115 9.42 -13.56 8.24
CA TYR A 115 8.63 -12.59 8.99
C TYR A 115 7.77 -13.20 10.09
N ARG A 116 7.90 -14.50 10.38
CA ARG A 116 7.07 -15.20 11.37
C ARG A 116 6.96 -14.49 12.72
N ASP A 117 8.06 -13.89 13.20
CA ASP A 117 8.12 -13.22 14.50
C ASP A 117 7.21 -11.98 14.59
N ILE A 118 6.65 -11.49 13.47
CA ILE A 118 5.63 -10.42 13.47
C ILE A 118 4.44 -10.75 14.36
N ILE A 119 4.11 -12.04 14.52
CA ILE A 119 3.03 -12.51 15.37
C ILE A 119 3.26 -12.25 16.86
N LEU A 120 4.51 -12.06 17.28
CA LEU A 120 4.86 -11.75 18.67
C LEU A 120 4.42 -10.32 19.06
N HIS A 121 4.10 -9.47 18.09
CA HIS A 121 3.54 -8.16 18.36
C HIS A 121 2.02 -8.25 18.62
N ASN A 122 1.61 -8.00 19.87
CA ASN A 122 0.22 -8.16 20.32
C ASN A 122 -0.83 -7.52 19.41
N LYS A 123 -0.59 -6.30 18.89
CA LYS A 123 -1.57 -5.65 18.00
C LYS A 123 -1.70 -6.36 16.67
N TYR A 124 -0.60 -6.90 16.13
CA TYR A 124 -0.65 -7.66 14.88
C TYR A 124 -1.37 -8.99 15.12
N LYS A 125 -1.01 -9.70 16.20
CA LYS A 125 -1.70 -10.93 16.61
C LYS A 125 -3.20 -10.76 16.74
N ASN A 126 -3.64 -9.68 17.38
CA ASN A 126 -5.07 -9.41 17.54
C ASN A 126 -5.78 -9.25 16.18
N ASN A 127 -5.14 -8.64 15.18
CA ASN A 127 -5.70 -8.52 13.83
C ASN A 127 -5.75 -9.88 13.14
N PHE A 128 -4.68 -10.67 13.24
CA PHE A 128 -4.64 -12.03 12.70
C PHE A 128 -5.76 -12.91 13.31
N ASP A 129 -5.82 -13.02 14.64
CA ASP A 129 -6.84 -13.81 15.35
C ASP A 129 -8.27 -13.36 14.98
N TYR A 130 -8.48 -12.04 14.89
CA TYR A 130 -9.76 -11.47 14.49
C TYR A 130 -10.15 -11.88 13.07
N ASN A 131 -9.23 -11.79 12.11
CA ASN A 131 -9.50 -12.17 10.72
C ASN A 131 -9.86 -13.66 10.63
N VAL A 132 -9.10 -14.53 11.31
CA VAL A 132 -9.39 -15.98 11.35
C VAL A 132 -10.79 -16.23 11.89
N ALA A 133 -11.14 -15.64 13.04
CA ALA A 133 -12.47 -15.78 13.63
C ALA A 133 -13.58 -15.26 12.71
N LEU A 134 -13.37 -14.11 12.08
CA LEU A 134 -14.30 -13.49 11.15
C LEU A 134 -14.58 -14.39 9.94
N PHE A 135 -13.53 -14.90 9.28
CA PHE A 135 -13.68 -15.73 8.09
C PHE A 135 -14.31 -17.08 8.41
N LEU A 136 -13.97 -17.69 9.56
CA LEU A 136 -14.62 -18.92 10.03
C LEU A 136 -16.11 -18.71 10.28
N LEU A 137 -16.49 -17.60 10.95
CA LEU A 137 -17.89 -17.27 11.24
C LEU A 137 -18.68 -17.07 9.94
N ASN A 138 -18.08 -16.41 8.95
CA ASN A 138 -18.69 -16.16 7.64
C ASN A 138 -18.67 -17.38 6.71
N LYS A 139 -18.03 -18.49 7.11
CA LYS A 139 -17.80 -19.68 6.27
C LYS A 139 -17.07 -19.34 4.96
N GLU A 140 -16.17 -18.36 5.03
CA GLU A 140 -15.31 -17.99 3.92
C GLU A 140 -14.13 -18.96 3.82
N ALA A 141 -13.77 -19.36 2.61
CA ALA A 141 -12.58 -20.17 2.39
C ALA A 141 -11.33 -19.29 2.47
N PHE A 142 -10.32 -19.75 3.21
CA PHE A 142 -9.02 -19.13 3.32
C PHE A 142 -7.95 -20.19 3.64
N LEU A 143 -6.70 -19.85 3.36
CA LEU A 143 -5.53 -20.58 3.81
C LEU A 143 -4.84 -19.77 4.89
N GLN A 144 -4.11 -20.41 5.79
CA GLN A 144 -3.34 -19.70 6.79
C GLN A 144 -2.12 -20.51 7.22
N ASN A 145 -1.11 -19.80 7.70
CA ASN A 145 -0.09 -20.36 8.58
C ASN A 145 -0.22 -19.73 9.97
N GLU A 146 0.82 -19.77 10.77
CA GLU A 146 0.83 -19.29 12.16
C GLU A 146 0.71 -17.77 12.30
N PHE A 147 0.88 -16.98 11.22
CA PHE A 147 0.95 -15.52 11.32
C PHE A 147 0.33 -14.73 10.16
N VAL A 148 -0.16 -15.38 9.10
CA VAL A 148 -0.84 -14.70 8.00
C VAL A 148 -1.94 -15.56 7.39
N VAL A 149 -3.04 -14.91 7.02
CA VAL A 149 -4.15 -15.51 6.27
C VAL A 149 -4.02 -15.14 4.78
N LEU A 150 -4.21 -16.10 3.88
CA LEU A 150 -4.38 -15.88 2.44
C LEU A 150 -5.83 -16.13 2.06
N ARG A 151 -6.49 -15.16 1.43
CA ARG A 151 -7.90 -15.25 1.05
C ARG A 151 -8.07 -14.90 -0.43
N GLU A 152 -8.78 -15.73 -1.19
CA GLU A 152 -9.13 -15.38 -2.57
C GLU A 152 -10.13 -14.21 -2.56
N SER A 153 -9.80 -13.10 -3.22
CA SER A 153 -10.68 -11.93 -3.27
C SER A 153 -10.35 -11.01 -4.44
N LYS A 154 -11.40 -10.37 -4.98
CA LYS A 154 -11.27 -9.31 -5.98
C LYS A 154 -10.85 -7.97 -5.37
N ASP A 155 -11.08 -7.76 -4.06
CA ASP A 155 -10.73 -6.52 -3.39
C ASP A 155 -9.22 -6.29 -3.35
N MET A 156 -8.75 -5.10 -3.74
CA MET A 156 -7.32 -4.74 -3.65
C MET A 156 -6.83 -4.62 -2.21
N VAL A 157 -7.67 -4.11 -1.31
CA VAL A 157 -7.31 -3.85 0.09
C VAL A 157 -7.55 -5.11 0.91
N SER A 158 -6.55 -5.56 1.66
CA SER A 158 -6.68 -6.61 2.68
C SER A 158 -6.52 -6.04 4.09
N ARG A 159 -6.97 -6.80 5.09
CA ARG A 159 -6.81 -6.42 6.51
C ARG A 159 -5.42 -6.83 6.99
N ILE A 160 -4.85 -6.09 7.94
CA ILE A 160 -3.60 -6.48 8.63
C ILE A 160 -3.69 -7.94 9.09
N GLY A 161 -2.66 -8.75 8.85
CA GLY A 161 -2.67 -10.18 9.16
C GLY A 161 -3.40 -11.05 8.12
N SER A 162 -3.86 -10.47 7.02
CA SER A 162 -4.42 -11.17 5.87
C SER A 162 -3.92 -10.57 4.57
N ILE A 163 -3.82 -11.37 3.52
CA ILE A 163 -3.45 -10.95 2.17
C ILE A 163 -4.44 -11.54 1.19
N HIS A 164 -4.88 -10.71 0.24
CA HIS A 164 -5.74 -11.20 -0.83
C HIS A 164 -4.93 -11.83 -1.95
N TYR A 165 -5.47 -12.86 -2.58
CA TYR A 165 -4.95 -13.34 -3.85
C TYR A 165 -6.05 -13.48 -4.89
N GLU A 166 -5.66 -13.40 -6.16
CA GLU A 166 -6.55 -13.66 -7.29
C GLU A 166 -5.79 -14.37 -8.40
N TYR A 167 -6.43 -15.37 -9.00
CA TYR A 167 -5.87 -16.09 -10.13
C TYR A 167 -6.10 -15.32 -11.43
N TYR A 168 -5.08 -15.23 -12.27
CA TYR A 168 -5.19 -14.76 -13.65
C TYR A 168 -4.84 -15.87 -14.65
N ASP A 169 -5.43 -15.81 -15.84
CA ASP A 169 -5.20 -16.80 -16.90
C ASP A 169 -4.21 -16.32 -17.97
N ASP A 170 -4.20 -15.01 -18.24
CA ASP A 170 -3.31 -14.37 -19.21
C ASP A 170 -2.72 -13.07 -18.64
N LEU A 171 -1.41 -12.88 -18.81
CA LEU A 171 -0.69 -11.74 -18.24
C LEU A 171 -1.04 -10.43 -18.96
N ASN A 172 -1.33 -10.46 -20.26
CA ASN A 172 -1.71 -9.26 -21.02
C ASN A 172 -3.12 -8.79 -20.64
N ALA A 173 -4.05 -9.73 -20.43
CA ALA A 173 -5.37 -9.45 -19.89
C ALA A 173 -5.28 -8.82 -18.49
N LEU A 174 -4.46 -9.40 -17.60
CA LEU A 174 -4.23 -8.82 -16.27
C LEU A 174 -3.63 -7.41 -16.36
N SER A 175 -2.67 -7.18 -17.25
CA SER A 175 -2.09 -5.85 -17.49
C SER A 175 -3.14 -4.83 -17.93
N THR A 176 -4.03 -5.24 -18.84
CA THR A 176 -5.15 -4.40 -19.30
C THR A 176 -6.09 -4.06 -18.14
N ASP A 177 -6.44 -5.07 -17.34
CA ASP A 177 -7.32 -4.89 -16.18
C ASP A 177 -6.69 -3.96 -15.12
N LEU A 178 -5.42 -4.16 -14.78
CA LEU A 178 -4.71 -3.33 -13.79
C LEU A 178 -4.58 -1.88 -14.23
N ASN A 179 -4.43 -1.62 -15.54
CA ASN A 179 -4.45 -0.26 -16.07
C ASN A 179 -5.80 0.44 -15.85
N ASN A 180 -6.93 -0.29 -15.87
CA ASN A 180 -8.24 0.28 -15.53
C ASN A 180 -8.37 0.66 -14.04
N TYR A 181 -7.49 0.13 -13.17
CA TYR A 181 -7.47 0.41 -11.74
C TYR A 181 -6.23 1.19 -11.29
N ILE A 182 -5.50 1.82 -12.23
CA ILE A 182 -4.19 2.43 -11.94
C ILE A 182 -4.27 3.52 -10.86
N ASP A 183 -5.38 4.25 -10.78
CA ASP A 183 -5.61 5.29 -9.77
C ASP A 183 -5.74 4.74 -8.33
N ALA A 184 -6.03 3.44 -8.19
CA ALA A 184 -6.11 2.74 -6.91
C ALA A 184 -4.81 1.98 -6.55
N ILE A 185 -3.83 1.96 -7.46
CA ILE A 185 -2.57 1.23 -7.31
C ILE A 185 -1.44 2.21 -7.00
N GLN A 186 -0.70 1.93 -5.93
CA GLN A 186 0.45 2.73 -5.52
C GLN A 186 1.75 2.23 -6.17
N CYS A 187 1.89 0.92 -6.27
CA CYS A 187 3.03 0.25 -6.89
C CYS A 187 2.66 -1.19 -7.23
N ILE A 188 3.29 -1.71 -8.28
CA ILE A 188 3.15 -3.09 -8.75
C ILE A 188 4.51 -3.78 -8.56
N VAL A 189 4.56 -4.81 -7.74
CA VAL A 189 5.78 -5.59 -7.50
C VAL A 189 5.78 -6.82 -8.41
N CYS A 190 6.84 -7.01 -9.19
CA CYS A 190 7.04 -8.19 -10.03
C CYS A 190 8.54 -8.43 -10.24
N ASN A 191 8.96 -9.69 -10.38
CA ASN A 191 10.37 -10.05 -10.59
C ASN A 191 10.83 -9.87 -12.04
N GLN A 192 9.90 -9.60 -12.96
CA GLN A 192 10.18 -9.38 -14.38
C GLN A 192 9.33 -8.24 -14.94
N ALA A 193 9.73 -7.73 -16.10
CA ALA A 193 8.94 -6.74 -16.82
C ALA A 193 7.58 -7.31 -17.23
N VAL A 194 6.55 -6.49 -17.15
CA VAL A 194 5.20 -6.82 -17.61
C VAL A 194 4.76 -5.76 -18.61
N ASP A 195 4.45 -6.16 -19.83
CA ASP A 195 4.09 -5.25 -20.90
C ASP A 195 2.89 -4.38 -20.49
N GLY A 196 3.02 -3.06 -20.68
CA GLY A 196 1.99 -2.09 -20.34
C GLY A 196 1.88 -1.73 -18.86
N LEU A 197 2.78 -2.21 -17.98
CA LEU A 197 2.82 -1.84 -16.57
C LEU A 197 4.20 -1.33 -16.15
N ILE A 198 4.20 -0.35 -15.24
CA ILE A 198 5.40 0.05 -14.51
C ILE A 198 5.48 -0.83 -13.26
N VAL A 199 6.48 -1.71 -13.22
CA VAL A 199 6.71 -2.63 -12.11
C VAL A 199 8.03 -2.33 -11.41
N ILE A 200 8.09 -2.65 -10.12
CA ILE A 200 9.31 -2.54 -9.31
C ILE A 200 9.73 -3.93 -8.80
N PRO A 201 11.03 -4.17 -8.56
CA PRO A 201 11.50 -5.45 -8.06
C PRO A 201 10.99 -5.77 -6.64
N PRO A 202 10.86 -7.05 -6.28
CA PRO A 202 10.56 -7.45 -4.91
C PRO A 202 11.57 -6.90 -3.90
N GLY A 203 11.07 -6.47 -2.74
CA GLY A 203 11.83 -5.90 -1.63
C GLY A 203 12.08 -4.39 -1.74
N THR A 204 11.55 -3.73 -2.77
CA THR A 204 11.83 -2.30 -3.04
C THR A 204 10.63 -1.39 -2.82
N SER A 205 9.46 -1.93 -2.46
CA SER A 205 8.22 -1.14 -2.34
C SER A 205 8.32 -0.01 -1.32
N GLN A 206 9.11 -0.20 -0.26
CA GLN A 206 9.28 0.74 0.85
C GLN A 206 10.41 1.75 0.65
N SER A 207 11.10 1.70 -0.50
CA SER A 207 12.23 2.57 -0.82
C SER A 207 12.00 3.34 -2.13
N PRO A 208 10.95 4.18 -2.21
CA PRO A 208 10.68 4.96 -3.42
C PRO A 208 11.79 5.97 -3.70
N SER A 209 12.06 6.21 -4.99
CA SER A 209 12.92 7.30 -5.44
C SER A 209 12.25 8.66 -5.23
N ILE A 210 13.05 9.74 -5.24
CA ILE A 210 12.58 11.11 -4.98
C ILE A 210 11.56 11.61 -6.02
N ASP A 211 11.61 11.08 -7.23
CA ASP A 211 10.72 11.37 -8.36
C ASP A 211 9.49 10.45 -8.41
N THR A 212 9.36 9.52 -7.46
CA THR A 212 8.22 8.60 -7.38
C THR A 212 7.08 9.24 -6.59
N TYR A 213 6.24 10.02 -7.27
CA TYR A 213 5.07 10.66 -6.67
C TYR A 213 3.98 9.65 -6.29
N ALA A 214 3.31 9.87 -5.15
CA ALA A 214 2.29 8.96 -4.62
C ALA A 214 1.13 8.73 -5.61
N ASP A 215 0.77 9.76 -6.35
CA ASP A 215 -0.37 9.81 -7.25
C ASP A 215 -0.01 9.96 -8.74
N ASN A 216 1.28 9.89 -9.10
CA ASN A 216 1.84 10.31 -10.40
C ASN A 216 1.59 11.79 -10.73
N VAL A 217 1.20 12.60 -9.72
CA VAL A 217 1.05 14.05 -9.87
C VAL A 217 2.34 14.73 -9.42
N ASP A 218 2.97 15.47 -10.33
CA ASP A 218 4.19 16.22 -10.03
C ASP A 218 3.85 17.36 -9.06
N THR A 219 4.21 17.13 -7.80
CA THR A 219 3.92 18.08 -6.71
C THR A 219 4.76 19.34 -6.84
N ILE A 220 5.97 19.24 -7.37
CA ILE A 220 6.86 20.39 -7.54
C ILE A 220 6.34 21.26 -8.68
N GLN A 221 5.96 20.65 -9.81
CA GLN A 221 5.34 21.35 -10.92
C GLN A 221 4.05 22.07 -10.49
N PHE A 222 3.19 21.39 -9.71
CA PHE A 222 2.00 22.03 -9.15
C PHE A 222 2.36 23.28 -8.34
N LEU A 223 3.30 23.16 -7.40
CA LEU A 223 3.72 24.28 -6.55
C LEU A 223 4.35 25.44 -7.35
N LEU A 224 5.10 25.13 -8.41
CA LEU A 224 5.72 26.14 -9.30
C LEU A 224 4.70 26.84 -10.22
N SER A 225 3.48 26.31 -10.35
CA SER A 225 2.42 26.85 -11.20
C SER A 225 1.42 27.76 -10.47
N LEU A 226 1.54 27.86 -9.14
CA LEU A 226 0.74 28.74 -8.27
C LEU A 226 1.23 30.19 -8.36
#